data_AF-A0A371PAI9-F1
#
_entry.id   AF-A0A371PAI9-F1
#
_cell.length_a   1.000
_cell.length_b   1.000
_cell.length_c   1.000
_cell.angle_alpha   90.00
_cell.angle_beta   90.00
_cell.angle_gamma   90.00
#
_symmetry.space_group_name_H-M   'P 1'
#
loop_
_entity.id
_entity.type
_entity.pdbx_description
1 polymer ?
#
loop_
_entity_poly.entity_id
_entity_poly.type
_entity_poly.pdbx_seq_one_letter_code
_entity_poly.pdbx_strand_id
1 'polypeptide(L)'
;MTTSADYSHQPCQELSVIRFFSLIPRRPDIERQRFHDHLRHPHGTMGRQIPGMLTYVQAHQFDTDRLGPGQDEFDAVSMPSFDSAKDADALVDEPLFVENIRPDEPLFQDLTRVVFFITEEEVITSRPAIGASDAVDRQWDVLERPTSIQLLQFVRLDGNHDWAGADDAELGRRIGALRHAVNRPSTEVYSDSAAPFLGARQLWWPTLTAFQDGVDADRAAFDELIAQAGHAITMLTVSERFLR
;
A
#
# COMPACT_ATOMS: atom_id res chain seq x y z
N MET A 1 34.61 -26.50 -33.61
CA MET A 1 33.33 -25.80 -33.85
C MET A 1 32.30 -26.44 -32.94
N THR A 2 32.02 -25.80 -31.81
CA THR A 2 30.96 -26.19 -30.89
C THR A 2 30.32 -24.88 -30.45
N THR A 3 29.11 -24.66 -30.94
CA THR A 3 28.29 -23.46 -30.74
C THR A 3 27.87 -23.36 -29.29
N SER A 4 28.22 -22.25 -28.65
CA SER A 4 27.68 -21.82 -27.37
C SER A 4 26.20 -21.49 -27.56
N ALA A 5 25.33 -22.15 -26.76
CA ALA A 5 23.94 -21.79 -26.67
C ALA A 5 23.82 -20.57 -25.75
N ASP A 6 23.40 -19.44 -26.32
CA ASP A 6 22.92 -18.28 -25.58
C ASP A 6 21.73 -18.70 -24.72
N TYR A 7 21.95 -18.75 -23.40
CA TYR A 7 20.85 -18.70 -22.44
C TYR A 7 20.44 -17.23 -22.30
N SER A 8 19.52 -16.79 -23.14
CA SER A 8 18.76 -15.58 -22.90
C SER A 8 17.99 -15.76 -21.59
N HIS A 9 18.39 -15.00 -20.57
CA HIS A 9 17.60 -14.79 -19.36
C HIS A 9 16.25 -14.18 -19.77
N GLN A 10 15.24 -15.02 -19.96
CA GLN A 10 13.87 -14.56 -19.80
C GLN A 10 13.73 -14.13 -18.34
N PRO A 11 13.28 -12.89 -18.04
CA PRO A 11 12.91 -12.57 -16.68
C PRO A 11 11.82 -13.56 -16.27
N CYS A 12 12.07 -14.29 -15.18
CA CYS A 12 11.03 -15.03 -14.50
C CYS A 12 9.92 -14.02 -14.24
N GLN A 13 8.74 -14.18 -14.83
CA GLN A 13 7.57 -13.41 -14.42
C GLN A 13 7.38 -13.73 -12.93
N GLU A 14 7.87 -12.88 -12.04
CA GLU A 14 7.36 -12.85 -10.68
C GLU A 14 5.86 -12.66 -10.84
N LEU A 15 5.08 -13.64 -10.37
CA LEU A 15 3.63 -13.55 -10.36
C LEU A 15 3.28 -12.26 -9.63
N SER A 16 2.70 -11.29 -10.36
CA SER A 16 2.30 -10.01 -9.79
C SER A 16 1.28 -10.25 -8.69
N VAL A 17 1.60 -9.85 -7.46
CA VAL A 17 0.66 -9.96 -6.34
C VAL A 17 -0.49 -8.98 -6.59
N ILE A 18 -1.73 -9.48 -6.52
CA ILE A 18 -2.89 -8.61 -6.58
C ILE A 18 -3.11 -7.96 -5.23
N ARG A 19 -3.20 -6.64 -5.22
CA ARG A 19 -3.45 -5.85 -4.01
C ARG A 19 -4.79 -5.15 -4.14
N PHE A 20 -5.68 -5.43 -3.21
CA PHE A 20 -6.93 -4.69 -3.04
C PHE A 20 -6.71 -3.59 -2.01
N PHE A 21 -6.92 -2.33 -2.38
CA PHE A 21 -6.99 -1.22 -1.43
C PHE A 21 -8.45 -0.85 -1.16
N SER A 22 -8.86 -0.87 0.10
CA SER A 22 -10.07 -0.19 0.57
C SER A 22 -9.64 1.06 1.32
N LEU A 23 -9.88 2.23 0.75
CA LEU A 23 -9.60 3.53 1.36
C LEU A 23 -10.82 3.95 2.17
N ILE A 24 -10.65 4.08 3.48
CA ILE A 24 -11.74 4.09 4.45
C ILE A 24 -11.80 5.45 5.14
N PRO A 25 -12.78 6.29 4.81
CA PRO A 25 -13.07 7.48 5.57
C PRO A 25 -13.89 7.12 6.81
N ARG A 26 -13.52 7.67 7.95
CA ARG A 26 -14.29 7.55 9.17
C ARG A 26 -15.60 8.30 9.05
N ARG A 27 -16.67 7.76 9.64
CA ARG A 27 -17.91 8.52 9.81
C ARG A 27 -17.66 9.83 10.58
N PRO A 28 -18.27 10.94 10.17
CA PRO A 28 -18.00 12.25 10.78
C PRO A 28 -18.36 12.29 12.28
N ASP A 29 -19.31 11.47 12.73
CA ASP A 29 -19.77 11.42 14.12
C ASP A 29 -18.94 10.52 15.05
N ILE A 30 -17.86 9.88 14.57
CA ILE A 30 -17.26 8.73 15.25
C ILE A 30 -16.02 8.94 16.12
N GLU A 31 -15.35 10.08 16.30
CA GLU A 31 -14.04 10.14 17.01
C GLU A 31 -12.93 9.23 16.41
N ARG A 32 -11.77 9.83 16.13
CA ARG A 32 -10.67 9.14 15.44
C ARG A 32 -10.19 7.88 16.17
N GLN A 33 -10.00 7.96 17.49
CA GLN A 33 -9.54 6.80 18.26
C GLN A 33 -10.51 5.62 18.18
N ARG A 34 -11.82 5.88 18.34
CA ARG A 34 -12.83 4.82 18.29
C ARG A 34 -12.90 4.14 16.93
N PHE A 35 -12.72 4.90 15.86
CA PHE A 35 -12.64 4.34 14.51
C PHE A 35 -11.47 3.37 14.37
N HIS A 36 -10.26 3.77 14.75
CA HIS A 36 -9.10 2.88 14.63
C HIS A 36 -9.21 1.67 15.56
N ASP A 37 -9.76 1.83 16.76
CA ASP A 37 -10.00 0.73 17.68
C ASP A 37 -11.01 -0.27 17.08
N HIS A 38 -12.13 0.22 16.53
CA HIS A 38 -13.14 -0.61 15.86
C HIS A 38 -12.58 -1.31 14.62
N LEU A 39 -11.77 -0.59 13.83
CA LEU A 39 -11.09 -1.13 12.66
C LEU A 39 -10.16 -2.28 13.04
N ARG A 40 -9.39 -2.17 14.14
CA ARG A 40 -8.59 -3.29 14.66
C ARG A 40 -9.46 -4.42 15.18
N HIS A 41 -10.45 -4.08 16.00
CA HIS A 41 -11.38 -5.00 16.62
C HIS A 41 -12.76 -4.35 16.87
N PRO A 42 -13.86 -4.91 16.35
CA PRO A 42 -13.97 -6.27 15.82
C PRO A 42 -13.57 -6.43 14.35
N HIS A 43 -13.54 -5.34 13.56
CA HIS A 43 -13.50 -5.44 12.10
C HIS A 43 -12.32 -6.25 11.57
N GLY A 44 -11.08 -5.91 11.95
CA GLY A 44 -9.88 -6.62 11.51
C GLY A 44 -9.80 -8.05 12.03
N THR A 45 -10.38 -8.30 13.21
CA THR A 45 -10.50 -9.65 13.78
C THR A 45 -11.43 -10.55 12.98
N MET A 46 -12.51 -9.99 12.41
CA MET A 46 -13.40 -10.69 11.49
C MET A 46 -12.75 -10.82 10.11
N GLY A 47 -12.18 -9.74 9.58
CA GLY A 47 -11.59 -9.68 8.24
C GLY A 47 -10.47 -10.70 8.04
N ARG A 48 -9.60 -10.92 9.04
CA ARG A 48 -8.52 -11.92 8.94
C ARG A 48 -9.01 -13.36 8.76
N GLN A 49 -10.27 -13.65 9.08
CA GLN A 49 -10.88 -14.97 8.94
C GLN A 49 -11.34 -15.26 7.51
N ILE A 50 -11.42 -14.24 6.65
CA ILE A 50 -11.87 -14.42 5.27
C ILE A 50 -10.87 -15.32 4.52
N PRO A 51 -11.34 -16.40 3.88
CA PRO A 51 -10.49 -17.29 3.10
C PRO A 51 -9.97 -16.61 1.83
N GLY A 52 -8.90 -17.16 1.24
CA GLY A 52 -8.35 -16.66 -0.02
C GLY A 52 -7.44 -15.43 0.10
N MET A 53 -7.52 -14.65 1.19
CA MET A 53 -6.53 -13.60 1.47
C MET A 53 -5.16 -14.22 1.80
N LEU A 54 -4.14 -13.85 1.04
CA LEU A 54 -2.74 -14.22 1.26
C LEU A 54 -2.13 -13.44 2.42
N THR A 55 -2.36 -12.12 2.41
CA THR A 55 -2.00 -11.22 3.51
C THR A 55 -3.17 -10.30 3.80
N TYR A 56 -3.27 -9.83 5.04
CA TYR A 56 -4.24 -8.80 5.43
C TYR A 56 -3.55 -7.74 6.28
N VAL A 57 -3.57 -6.51 5.79
CA VAL A 57 -2.92 -5.35 6.41
C VAL A 57 -3.95 -4.25 6.62
N GLN A 58 -3.93 -3.63 7.80
CA GLN A 58 -4.65 -2.40 8.09
C GLN A 58 -3.65 -1.27 8.29
N ALA A 59 -3.69 -0.28 7.40
CA ALA A 59 -2.90 0.93 7.49
C ALA A 59 -3.71 2.01 8.21
N HIS A 60 -3.33 2.32 9.45
CA HIS A 60 -3.96 3.35 10.27
C HIS A 60 -3.27 4.68 10.04
N GLN A 61 -3.98 5.65 9.46
CA GLN A 61 -3.46 7.00 9.23
C GLN A 61 -3.20 7.71 10.56
N PHE A 62 -2.13 8.51 10.58
CA PHE A 62 -1.88 9.50 11.63
C PHE A 62 -1.22 10.73 11.02
N ASP A 63 -1.37 11.86 11.70
CA ASP A 63 -0.86 13.14 11.19
C ASP A 63 0.65 13.25 11.40
N THR A 64 1.33 13.78 10.40
CA THR A 64 2.75 14.10 10.42
C THR A 64 2.99 15.48 9.81
N ASP A 65 3.94 16.22 10.38
CA ASP A 65 4.41 17.51 9.90
C ASP A 65 5.30 17.41 8.65
N ARG A 66 5.73 16.20 8.27
CA ARG A 66 6.45 15.98 7.00
C ARG A 66 5.54 15.98 5.77
N LEU A 67 4.22 15.81 5.95
CA LEU A 67 3.21 15.85 4.91
C LEU A 67 2.38 17.13 4.98
N GLY A 68 1.82 17.53 3.83
CA GLY A 68 0.96 18.70 3.72
C GLY A 68 -0.49 18.47 4.17
N PRO A 69 -1.38 19.43 3.91
CA PRO A 69 -2.82 19.26 4.14
C PRO A 69 -3.41 18.15 3.26
N GLY A 70 -4.51 17.53 3.71
CA GLY A 70 -5.21 16.47 2.98
C GLY A 70 -4.69 15.06 3.23
N GLN A 71 -3.72 14.89 4.13
CA GLN A 71 -3.18 13.59 4.54
C GLN A 71 -4.19 12.70 5.28
N ASP A 72 -5.29 13.28 5.75
CA ASP A 72 -6.36 12.64 6.49
C ASP A 72 -7.69 12.55 5.69
N GLU A 73 -7.62 12.65 4.36
CA GLU A 73 -8.81 12.47 3.51
C GLU A 73 -9.49 11.11 3.76
N PHE A 74 -8.67 10.09 4.06
CA PHE A 74 -9.09 8.79 4.58
C PHE A 74 -8.36 8.51 5.89
N ASP A 75 -9.07 7.93 6.86
CA ASP A 75 -8.52 7.61 8.17
C ASP A 75 -7.80 6.25 8.16
N ALA A 76 -8.06 5.36 7.19
CA ALA A 76 -7.33 4.11 7.06
C ALA A 76 -7.36 3.52 5.65
N VAL A 77 -6.49 2.53 5.42
CA VAL A 77 -6.53 1.68 4.23
C VAL A 77 -6.45 0.21 4.63
N SER A 78 -7.44 -0.60 4.24
CA SER A 78 -7.34 -2.07 4.31
C SER A 78 -6.73 -2.62 3.02
N MET A 79 -5.77 -3.52 3.15
CA MET A 79 -4.90 -3.93 2.04
C MET A 79 -4.71 -5.44 1.92
N PRO A 80 -5.78 -6.24 1.76
CA PRO A 80 -5.63 -7.67 1.49
C PRO A 80 -4.94 -7.92 0.14
N SER A 81 -4.21 -9.04 0.07
CA SER A 81 -3.59 -9.49 -1.18
C SER A 81 -4.10 -10.85 -1.61
N PHE A 82 -4.09 -11.10 -2.92
CA PHE A 82 -4.67 -12.27 -3.57
C PHE A 82 -3.75 -12.79 -4.67
N ASP A 83 -3.92 -14.06 -5.02
CA ASP A 83 -3.22 -14.68 -6.16
C ASP A 83 -3.84 -14.27 -7.50
N SER A 84 -5.12 -13.85 -7.52
CA SER A 84 -5.82 -13.47 -8.75
C SER A 84 -6.72 -12.24 -8.59
N ALA A 85 -6.89 -11.51 -9.68
CA ALA A 85 -7.73 -10.32 -9.74
C ALA A 85 -9.21 -10.67 -9.52
N LYS A 86 -9.62 -11.82 -10.06
CA LYS A 86 -10.94 -12.41 -9.85
C LYS A 86 -11.24 -12.71 -8.38
N ASP A 87 -10.29 -13.28 -7.63
CA ASP A 87 -10.50 -13.57 -6.20
C ASP A 87 -10.60 -12.28 -5.39
N ALA A 88 -9.82 -11.25 -5.76
CA ALA A 88 -9.92 -9.93 -5.14
C ALA A 88 -11.28 -9.26 -5.42
N ASP A 89 -11.78 -9.34 -6.65
CA ASP A 89 -13.08 -8.78 -7.07
C ASP A 89 -14.25 -9.50 -6.38
N ALA A 90 -14.15 -10.82 -6.23
CA ALA A 90 -15.15 -11.65 -5.55
C ALA A 90 -15.16 -11.51 -4.02
N LEU A 91 -14.23 -10.76 -3.42
CA LEU A 91 -14.14 -10.59 -1.97
C LEU A 91 -15.47 -10.13 -1.35
N VAL A 92 -16.15 -9.19 -2.00
CA VAL A 92 -17.39 -8.61 -1.47
C VAL A 92 -18.55 -9.59 -1.45
N ASP A 93 -18.47 -10.68 -2.22
CA ASP A 93 -19.48 -11.74 -2.30
C ASP A 93 -19.13 -12.95 -1.41
N GLU A 94 -17.96 -12.96 -0.79
CA GLU A 94 -17.52 -14.05 0.08
C GLU A 94 -18.45 -14.16 1.31
N PRO A 95 -18.94 -15.37 1.68
CA PRO A 95 -19.90 -15.55 2.77
C PRO A 95 -19.52 -14.88 4.09
N LEU A 96 -18.29 -15.01 4.59
CA LEU A 96 -17.87 -14.35 5.83
C LEU A 96 -17.79 -12.83 5.67
N PHE A 97 -17.44 -12.32 4.49
CA PHE A 97 -17.56 -10.89 4.19
C PHE A 97 -19.01 -10.42 4.31
N VAL A 98 -19.94 -11.10 3.63
CA VAL A 98 -21.37 -10.74 3.62
C VAL A 98 -21.99 -10.83 5.01
N GLU A 99 -21.66 -11.88 5.76
CA GLU A 99 -22.24 -12.15 7.07
C GLU A 99 -21.67 -11.24 8.17
N ASN A 100 -20.37 -10.93 8.13
CA ASN A 100 -19.68 -10.28 9.24
C ASN A 100 -19.15 -8.88 8.93
N ILE A 101 -18.58 -8.68 7.73
CA ILE A 101 -17.92 -7.41 7.38
C ILE A 101 -18.96 -6.39 6.92
N ARG A 102 -19.76 -6.73 5.92
CA ARG A 102 -20.77 -5.84 5.33
C ARG A 102 -21.71 -5.18 6.37
N PRO A 103 -22.26 -5.88 7.38
CA PRO A 103 -23.08 -5.22 8.41
C PRO A 103 -22.26 -4.39 9.42
N ASP A 104 -20.95 -4.63 9.54
CA ASP A 104 -20.06 -3.92 10.45
C ASP A 104 -19.54 -2.60 9.88
N GLU A 105 -19.24 -2.54 8.58
CA GLU A 105 -18.75 -1.33 7.89
C GLU A 105 -19.58 -0.05 8.19
N PRO A 106 -20.93 -0.03 8.11
CA PRO A 106 -21.71 1.18 8.37
C PRO A 106 -21.64 1.66 9.84
N LEU A 107 -21.12 0.86 10.77
CA LEU A 107 -20.99 1.26 12.17
C LEU A 107 -19.92 2.33 12.38
N PHE A 108 -18.91 2.39 11.50
CA PHE A 108 -17.74 3.26 11.70
C PHE A 108 -17.22 3.94 10.44
N GLN A 109 -17.57 3.45 9.24
CA GLN A 109 -17.13 3.99 7.94
C GLN A 109 -18.16 4.91 7.29
N ASP A 110 -17.72 5.98 6.65
CA ASP A 110 -18.57 6.75 5.74
C ASP A 110 -18.61 6.05 4.38
N LEU A 111 -19.55 5.11 4.25
CA LEU A 111 -19.71 4.28 3.05
C LEU A 111 -19.92 5.08 1.76
N THR A 112 -20.39 6.33 1.83
CA THR A 112 -20.61 7.16 0.64
C THR A 112 -19.31 7.65 0.00
N ARG A 113 -18.20 7.55 0.76
CA ARG A 113 -16.88 8.04 0.36
C ARG A 113 -15.83 6.93 0.31
N VAL A 114 -16.14 5.69 0.69
CA VAL A 114 -15.21 4.56 0.59
C VAL A 114 -14.82 4.34 -0.88
N VAL A 115 -13.53 4.07 -1.13
CA VAL A 115 -13.01 3.75 -2.46
C VAL A 115 -12.35 2.39 -2.45
N PHE A 116 -12.72 1.54 -3.41
CA PHE A 116 -12.07 0.25 -3.66
C PHE A 116 -11.19 0.34 -4.90
N PHE A 117 -9.96 -0.15 -4.78
CA PHE A 117 -8.97 -0.11 -5.86
C PHE A 117 -8.18 -1.41 -5.94
N ILE A 118 -8.42 -2.21 -6.98
CA ILE A 118 -7.73 -3.49 -7.19
C ILE A 118 -6.57 -3.30 -8.14
N THR A 119 -5.38 -3.73 -7.75
CA THR A 119 -4.14 -3.42 -8.46
C THR A 119 -3.23 -4.62 -8.63
N GLU A 120 -2.33 -4.50 -9.59
CA GLU A 120 -1.17 -5.35 -9.77
C GLU A 120 0.04 -4.64 -9.13
N GLU A 121 0.69 -5.29 -8.16
CA GLU A 121 1.86 -4.76 -7.45
C GLU A 121 3.16 -5.04 -8.23
N GLU A 122 3.94 -4.00 -8.49
CA GLU A 122 5.31 -4.06 -8.98
C GLU A 122 6.27 -3.61 -7.87
N VAL A 123 7.22 -4.48 -7.50
CA VAL A 123 8.21 -4.17 -6.47
C VAL A 123 9.42 -3.49 -7.11
N ILE A 124 9.58 -2.20 -6.81
CA ILE A 124 10.72 -1.38 -7.28
C ILE A 124 11.97 -1.67 -6.44
N THR A 125 11.80 -1.82 -5.12
CA THR A 125 12.86 -2.20 -4.20
C THR A 125 12.29 -3.13 -3.16
N SER A 126 12.71 -4.40 -3.19
CA SER A 126 12.24 -5.42 -2.24
C SER A 126 12.92 -5.27 -0.86
N ARG A 127 14.24 -5.06 -0.87
CA ARG A 127 15.10 -4.85 0.31
C ARG A 127 16.30 -3.97 -0.07
N PRO A 128 17.00 -3.37 0.91
CA PRO A 128 18.22 -2.61 0.64
C PRO A 128 19.29 -3.44 -0.11
N ALA A 129 19.97 -2.81 -1.07
CA ALA A 129 21.02 -3.45 -1.87
C ALA A 129 22.24 -3.86 -1.03
N ILE A 130 22.98 -4.88 -1.51
CA ILE A 130 24.23 -5.33 -0.89
C ILE A 130 25.26 -4.19 -0.90
N GLY A 131 25.74 -3.79 0.28
CA GLY A 131 26.76 -2.75 0.45
C GLY A 131 26.24 -1.31 0.52
N ALA A 132 24.92 -1.09 0.38
CA ALA A 132 24.30 0.24 0.40
C ALA A 132 23.64 0.62 1.74
N SER A 133 23.55 -0.30 2.70
CA SER A 133 22.88 -0.12 4.00
C SER A 133 23.59 -0.87 5.12
N ASP A 134 23.27 -0.53 6.37
CA ASP A 134 23.71 -1.28 7.54
C ASP A 134 23.24 -2.74 7.47
N ALA A 135 24.07 -3.67 7.96
CA ALA A 135 23.77 -5.10 7.88
C ALA A 135 22.44 -5.50 8.54
N VAL A 136 21.93 -4.69 9.47
CA VAL A 136 20.66 -4.88 10.17
C VAL A 136 19.46 -4.57 9.26
N ASP A 137 19.50 -3.50 8.46
CA ASP A 137 18.39 -3.15 7.57
C ASP A 137 18.16 -4.19 6.48
N ARG A 138 19.22 -4.90 6.06
CA ARG A 138 19.10 -6.04 5.14
C ARG A 138 18.35 -7.24 5.73
N GLN A 139 18.34 -7.36 7.05
CA GLN A 139 17.59 -8.40 7.77
C GLN A 139 16.15 -7.98 8.03
N TRP A 140 15.79 -6.72 7.75
CA TRP A 140 14.42 -6.26 7.92
C TRP A 140 13.54 -6.78 6.79
N ASP A 141 12.47 -7.47 7.16
CA ASP A 141 11.40 -7.89 6.25
C ASP A 141 10.06 -7.40 6.78
N VAL A 142 9.29 -6.80 5.87
CA VAL A 142 7.94 -6.35 6.11
C VAL A 142 7.00 -7.51 6.47
N LEU A 143 7.25 -8.73 6.00
CA LEU A 143 6.42 -9.91 6.27
C LEU A 143 6.63 -10.47 7.69
N GLU A 144 7.79 -10.23 8.30
CA GLU A 144 8.13 -10.74 9.64
C GLU A 144 7.81 -9.75 10.76
N ARG A 145 7.35 -8.54 10.43
CA ARG A 145 7.05 -7.49 11.40
C ARG A 145 5.54 -7.29 11.52
N PRO A 146 4.97 -7.30 12.74
CA PRO A 146 3.55 -7.05 12.92
C PRO A 146 3.18 -5.61 12.55
N THR A 147 4.10 -4.66 12.73
CA THR A 147 3.89 -3.25 12.43
C THR A 147 5.05 -2.65 11.65
N SER A 148 4.77 -1.67 10.80
CA SER A 148 5.76 -0.81 10.17
C SER A 148 5.19 0.58 9.93
N ILE A 149 6.04 1.55 9.62
CA ILE A 149 5.60 2.81 9.04
C ILE A 149 5.53 2.66 7.53
N GLN A 150 4.45 3.17 6.96
CA GLN A 150 4.21 3.09 5.53
C GLN A 150 3.70 4.43 5.02
N LEU A 151 4.27 4.92 3.93
CA LEU A 151 3.68 6.00 3.15
C LEU A 151 2.88 5.38 2.01
N LEU A 152 1.63 5.82 1.88
CA LEU A 152 0.73 5.47 0.79
C LEU A 152 0.43 6.73 0.00
N GLN A 153 0.60 6.67 -1.32
CA GLN A 153 0.23 7.76 -2.22
C GLN A 153 -0.66 7.22 -3.35
N PHE A 154 -1.88 7.73 -3.48
CA PHE A 154 -2.84 7.35 -4.52
C PHE A 154 -2.96 8.48 -5.54
N VAL A 155 -2.55 8.22 -6.78
CA VAL A 155 -2.47 9.22 -7.84
C VAL A 155 -3.83 9.39 -8.49
N ARG A 156 -4.40 10.59 -8.42
CA ARG A 156 -5.74 10.88 -8.98
C ARG A 156 -5.71 10.88 -10.50
N LEU A 157 -6.88 10.72 -11.10
CA LEU A 157 -7.06 10.68 -12.55
C LEU A 157 -6.66 11.98 -13.27
N ASP A 158 -6.67 13.10 -12.55
CA ASP A 158 -6.17 14.41 -13.01
C ASP A 158 -4.73 14.70 -12.55
N GLY A 159 -4.03 13.69 -12.02
CA GLY A 159 -2.63 13.75 -11.65
C GLY A 159 -1.68 13.57 -12.84
N ASN A 160 -0.40 13.37 -12.54
CA ASN A 160 0.59 13.09 -13.57
C ASN A 160 0.47 11.63 -14.06
N HIS A 161 0.43 11.42 -15.37
CA HIS A 161 0.41 10.07 -15.95
C HIS A 161 1.78 9.39 -15.91
N ASP A 162 2.86 10.15 -15.80
CA ASP A 162 4.24 9.67 -15.65
C ASP A 162 4.68 9.74 -14.17
N TRP A 163 3.77 9.40 -13.25
CA TRP A 163 3.97 9.56 -11.80
C TRP A 163 4.99 8.62 -11.17
N ALA A 164 5.35 7.52 -11.85
CA ALA A 164 6.37 6.56 -11.44
C ALA A 164 7.45 6.48 -12.53
N GLY A 165 8.71 6.64 -12.13
CA GLY A 165 9.83 6.77 -13.06
C GLY A 165 11.05 5.92 -12.70
N ALA A 166 12.10 6.05 -13.52
CA ALA A 166 13.34 5.29 -13.35
C ALA A 166 14.11 5.66 -12.06
N ASP A 167 13.92 6.88 -11.55
CA ASP A 167 14.64 7.40 -10.38
C ASP A 167 13.98 7.02 -9.05
N ASP A 168 12.79 6.40 -9.07
CA ASP A 168 11.99 6.02 -7.90
C ASP A 168 12.77 5.19 -6.88
N ALA A 169 13.57 4.23 -7.35
CA ALA A 169 14.39 3.38 -6.49
C ALA A 169 15.46 4.20 -5.74
N GLU A 170 16.11 5.12 -6.46
CA GLU A 170 17.17 5.96 -5.91
C GLU A 170 16.61 7.02 -4.95
N LEU A 171 15.51 7.68 -5.31
CA LEU A 171 14.83 8.64 -4.44
C LEU A 171 14.33 7.97 -3.16
N GLY A 172 13.70 6.79 -3.26
CA GLY A 172 13.26 6.02 -2.11
C GLY A 172 14.41 5.62 -1.18
N ARG A 173 15.55 5.23 -1.75
CA ARG A 173 16.76 4.89 -0.98
C ARG A 173 17.34 6.09 -0.25
N ARG A 174 17.40 7.27 -0.90
CA ARG A 174 17.92 8.51 -0.31
C ARG A 174 17.14 8.97 0.92
N ILE A 175 15.84 8.67 0.97
CA ILE A 175 14.97 8.96 2.12
C ILE A 175 14.86 7.80 3.12
N GLY A 176 15.72 6.78 2.99
CA GLY A 176 15.80 5.66 3.94
C GLY A 176 14.66 4.64 3.85
N ALA A 177 13.86 4.63 2.78
CA ALA A 177 12.82 3.62 2.61
C ALA A 177 13.47 2.25 2.37
N LEU A 178 13.09 1.23 3.15
CA LEU A 178 13.65 -0.11 3.06
C LEU A 178 12.96 -0.97 1.98
N ARG A 179 11.73 -0.62 1.65
CA ARG A 179 10.95 -1.21 0.55
C ARG A 179 10.24 -0.11 -0.22
N HIS A 180 10.09 -0.32 -1.52
CA HIS A 180 9.36 0.54 -2.44
C HIS A 180 8.58 -0.32 -3.43
N ALA A 181 7.29 -0.08 -3.57
CA ALA A 181 6.44 -0.71 -4.58
C ALA A 181 5.53 0.32 -5.22
N VAL A 182 5.11 0.02 -6.45
CA VAL A 182 4.09 0.76 -7.20
C VAL A 182 2.99 -0.21 -7.58
N ASN A 183 1.77 0.30 -7.66
CA ASN A 183 0.57 -0.48 -7.91
C ASN A 183 -0.14 0.14 -9.10
N ARG A 184 -0.31 -0.62 -10.18
CA ARG A 184 -1.09 -0.19 -11.33
C ARG A 184 -2.49 -0.79 -11.30
N PRO A 185 -3.51 -0.09 -11.82
CA PRO A 185 -4.86 -0.66 -11.91
C PRO A 185 -4.83 -2.04 -12.54
N SER A 186 -5.55 -3.00 -11.95
CA SER A 186 -5.65 -4.34 -12.52
C SER A 186 -6.27 -4.26 -13.92
N THR A 187 -5.54 -4.80 -14.90
CA THR A 187 -5.98 -4.80 -16.29
C THR A 187 -7.22 -5.69 -16.50
N GLU A 188 -7.37 -6.73 -15.68
CA GLU A 188 -8.52 -7.64 -15.71
C GLU A 188 -9.78 -6.96 -15.17
N VAL A 189 -9.71 -6.38 -13.95
CA VAL A 189 -10.87 -5.75 -13.28
C VAL A 189 -11.36 -4.52 -14.03
N TYR A 190 -10.42 -3.70 -14.54
CA TYR A 190 -10.74 -2.44 -15.21
C TYR A 190 -10.71 -2.54 -16.74
N SER A 191 -10.93 -3.74 -17.29
CA SER A 191 -11.00 -3.97 -18.74
C SER A 191 -12.14 -3.17 -19.40
N ASP A 192 -13.29 -3.07 -18.73
CA ASP A 192 -14.50 -2.41 -19.23
C ASP A 192 -14.94 -1.21 -18.37
N SER A 193 -14.11 -0.78 -17.41
CA SER A 193 -14.44 0.32 -16.49
C SER A 193 -13.22 1.17 -16.16
N ALA A 194 -13.46 2.41 -15.72
CA ALA A 194 -12.36 3.28 -15.28
C ALA A 194 -11.94 2.94 -13.86
N ALA A 195 -10.64 2.79 -13.63
CA ALA A 195 -10.07 2.72 -12.29
C ALA A 195 -10.26 4.04 -11.54
N PRO A 196 -10.38 4.02 -10.20
CA PRO A 196 -10.54 5.25 -9.41
C PRO A 196 -9.26 6.10 -9.31
N PHE A 197 -8.10 5.52 -9.61
CA PHE A 197 -6.78 6.15 -9.54
C PHE A 197 -5.93 5.73 -10.75
N LEU A 198 -4.93 6.56 -11.12
CA LEU A 198 -3.91 6.19 -12.11
C LEU A 198 -2.97 5.10 -11.57
N GLY A 199 -2.85 5.01 -10.24
CA GLY A 199 -2.01 4.04 -9.54
C GLY A 199 -1.81 4.42 -8.07
N ALA A 200 -1.01 3.62 -7.37
CA ALA A 200 -0.59 3.91 -6.02
C ALA A 200 0.91 3.62 -5.81
N ARG A 201 1.54 4.36 -4.90
CA ARG A 201 2.92 4.19 -4.45
C ARG A 201 2.91 3.78 -2.98
N GLN A 202 3.79 2.84 -2.63
CA GLN A 202 3.98 2.36 -1.27
C GLN A 202 5.47 2.40 -0.89
N LEU A 203 5.80 3.04 0.22
CA LEU A 203 7.17 3.11 0.78
C LEU A 203 7.14 2.67 2.24
N TRP A 204 8.15 1.94 2.71
CA TRP A 204 8.18 1.40 4.07
C TRP A 204 9.43 1.76 4.85
N TRP A 205 9.22 2.03 6.14
CA TRP A 205 10.27 2.22 7.14
C TRP A 205 10.02 1.33 8.37
N PRO A 206 11.08 0.93 9.08
CA PRO A 206 10.94 0.07 10.26
C PRO A 206 10.29 0.81 11.44
N THR A 207 10.50 2.12 11.55
CA THR A 207 10.00 2.96 12.65
C THR A 207 9.66 4.37 12.16
N LEU A 208 8.92 5.12 12.98
CA LEU A 208 8.61 6.52 12.70
C LEU A 208 9.86 7.39 12.68
N THR A 209 10.77 7.17 13.63
CA THR A 209 12.05 7.89 13.67
C THR A 209 12.88 7.60 12.41
N ALA A 210 12.92 6.37 11.91
CA ALA A 210 13.64 6.05 10.67
C ALA A 210 13.04 6.78 9.45
N PHE A 211 11.71 6.90 9.38
CA PHE A 211 11.05 7.74 8.37
C PHE A 211 11.43 9.21 8.52
N GLN A 212 11.34 9.75 9.73
CA GLN A 212 11.64 11.16 10.01
C GLN A 212 13.09 11.50 9.69
N ASP A 213 14.04 10.72 10.21
CA ASP A 213 15.47 10.91 9.99
C ASP A 213 15.83 10.81 8.50
N GLY A 214 15.26 9.84 7.79
CA GLY A 214 15.48 9.65 6.36
C GLY A 214 14.95 10.81 5.52
N VAL A 215 13.72 11.27 5.78
CA VAL A 215 13.13 12.43 5.10
C VAL A 215 13.86 13.73 5.44
N ASP A 216 14.28 13.91 6.69
CA ASP A 216 14.99 15.11 7.12
C ASP A 216 16.41 15.17 6.56
N ALA A 217 17.07 14.00 6.39
CA ALA A 217 18.39 13.89 5.78
C ALA A 217 18.39 14.29 4.29
N ASP A 218 17.31 14.01 3.57
CA ASP A 218 17.18 14.35 2.14
C ASP A 218 15.76 14.82 1.77
N ARG A 219 15.38 15.98 2.32
CA ARG A 219 14.05 16.56 2.08
C ARG A 219 13.77 16.81 0.60
N ALA A 220 14.81 17.16 -0.17
CA ALA A 220 14.68 17.42 -1.59
C ALA A 220 14.29 16.14 -2.36
N ALA A 221 14.92 15.00 -2.06
CA ALA A 221 14.54 13.71 -2.66
C ALA A 221 13.10 13.32 -2.32
N PHE A 222 12.67 13.56 -1.06
CA PHE A 222 11.30 13.30 -0.64
C PHE A 222 10.30 14.14 -1.43
N ASP A 223 10.52 15.46 -1.49
CA ASP A 223 9.63 16.38 -2.19
C ASP A 223 9.58 16.09 -3.69
N GLU A 224 10.73 15.76 -4.30
CA GLU A 224 10.81 15.34 -5.70
C GLU A 224 9.96 14.09 -5.96
N LEU A 225 10.14 13.02 -5.17
CA LEU A 225 9.42 11.77 -5.33
C LEU A 225 7.90 11.94 -5.17
N ILE A 226 7.48 12.69 -4.16
CA ILE A 226 6.06 12.91 -3.87
C ILE A 226 5.41 13.84 -4.93
N ALA A 227 6.13 14.87 -5.40
CA ALA A 227 5.62 15.82 -6.37
C ALA A 227 5.45 15.23 -7.78
N GLN A 228 6.19 14.16 -8.13
CA GLN A 228 6.04 13.45 -9.41
C GLN A 228 4.60 13.03 -9.70
N ALA A 229 3.80 12.73 -8.66
CA ALA A 229 2.41 12.35 -8.83
C ALA A 229 1.49 13.50 -9.29
N GLY A 230 1.91 14.75 -9.16
CA GLY A 230 1.07 15.92 -9.41
C GLY A 230 -0.07 16.01 -8.40
N HIS A 231 -1.26 15.52 -8.76
CA HIS A 231 -2.42 15.46 -7.88
C HIS A 231 -2.58 14.05 -7.30
N ALA A 232 -2.39 13.92 -5.99
CA ALA A 232 -2.49 12.65 -5.29
C ALA A 232 -2.95 12.83 -3.83
N ILE A 233 -3.47 11.75 -3.27
CA ILE A 233 -3.73 11.63 -1.84
C ILE A 233 -2.50 10.96 -1.24
N THR A 234 -1.83 11.62 -0.29
CA THR A 234 -0.62 11.08 0.34
C THR A 234 -0.81 11.01 1.84
N MET A 235 -0.61 9.84 2.44
CA MET A 235 -0.77 9.61 3.88
C MET A 235 0.38 8.80 4.45
N LEU A 236 0.66 9.03 5.73
CA LEU A 236 1.55 8.20 6.52
C LEU A 236 0.72 7.34 7.47
N THR A 237 1.07 6.07 7.58
CA THR A 237 0.29 5.10 8.33
C THR A 237 1.16 4.23 9.22
N VAL A 238 0.60 3.79 10.33
CA VAL A 238 1.06 2.58 11.02
C VAL A 238 0.36 1.41 10.35
N SER A 239 1.11 0.59 9.62
CA SER A 239 0.58 -0.58 8.93
C SER A 239 0.72 -1.82 9.78
N GLU A 240 -0.42 -2.35 10.19
CA GLU A 240 -0.56 -3.52 11.05
C GLU A 240 -0.91 -4.75 10.22
N ARG A 241 -0.11 -5.81 10.34
CA ARG A 241 -0.31 -7.09 9.66
C ARG A 241 -0.99 -8.07 10.59
N PHE A 242 -2.07 -8.67 10.10
CA PHE A 242 -2.70 -9.80 10.75
C PHE A 242 -1.97 -11.08 10.33
N LEU A 243 -0.97 -11.45 11.13
CA LEU A 243 -0.18 -12.67 10.93
C LEU A 243 -1.02 -13.91 11.32
N ARG A 244 -0.91 -14.98 10.53
CA ARG A 244 -1.51 -16.29 10.80
C ARG A 244 -0.48 -17.22 11.42
#